data_AF-A0A938JT23-F1
#
_entry.id   AF-A0A938JT23-F1
#
_cell.length_a   1.000
_cell.length_b   1.000
_cell.length_c   1.000
_cell.angle_alpha   90.00
_cell.angle_beta   90.00
_cell.angle_gamma   90.00
#
_symmetry.space_group_name_H-M   'P 1'
#
loop_
_entity.id
_entity.type
_entity.pdbx_description
1 polymer ?
#
loop_
_entity_poly.entity_id
_entity_poly.type
_entity_poly.pdbx_seq_one_letter_code
_entity_poly.pdbx_strand_id
1 'polypeptide(L)'
;MRLWQQGFLDQANALGFKEATIASPDEADWTKAIALGENILATGTDGLVLGFVDPSEKDLIKKFGDKGIPAVVGHVQLKPNEYPGVIAYAAFSASSWGAAAADAVGNAMGGKGTAAVSQGGFNAVEDAVAAAFTKRMNEAFPDIKVLKPIEEGFDLPASIAKIVALLQANPDVTGAVSTTGAGPVVWAGAVDETGRTVHAIGPDMTRPNLDAVRDGKILGLAAQPGYEEHQMAVDLVAQAICGNAPEQFANDLPAPIILKDGLTPYYKVVDAVDARKD
;
A
#
# COMPACT_ATOMS: atom_id res chain seq x y z
N MET A 1 -1.28 -15.46 3.81
CA MET A 1 -0.36 -14.90 2.81
C MET A 1 -0.89 -13.54 2.37
N ARG A 2 -0.05 -12.49 2.39
CA ARG A 2 -0.42 -11.15 1.89
C ARG A 2 -0.46 -11.16 0.35
N LEU A 3 -1.20 -10.23 -0.27
CA LEU A 3 -1.32 -10.18 -1.75
C LEU A 3 0.05 -10.04 -2.45
N TRP A 4 0.98 -9.33 -1.84
CA TRP A 4 2.34 -9.11 -2.34
C TRP A 4 3.13 -10.41 -2.44
N GLN A 5 3.08 -11.21 -1.38
CA GLN A 5 3.70 -12.53 -1.28
C GLN A 5 3.11 -13.49 -2.32
N GLN A 6 1.80 -13.42 -2.55
CA GLN A 6 1.13 -14.24 -3.55
C GLN A 6 1.58 -13.86 -4.96
N GLY A 7 1.65 -12.56 -5.30
CA GLY A 7 2.14 -12.10 -6.60
C GLY A 7 3.57 -12.55 -6.88
N PHE A 8 4.44 -12.45 -5.88
CA PHE A 8 5.81 -12.97 -5.94
C PHE A 8 5.85 -14.48 -6.25
N LEU A 9 5.14 -15.30 -5.47
CA LEU A 9 5.15 -16.76 -5.63
C LEU A 9 4.53 -17.20 -6.96
N ASP A 10 3.41 -16.61 -7.35
CA ASP A 10 2.72 -16.97 -8.58
C ASP A 10 3.58 -16.66 -9.81
N GLN A 11 4.26 -15.50 -9.81
CA GLN A 11 5.15 -15.15 -10.91
C GLN A 11 6.40 -16.03 -10.94
N ALA A 12 7.02 -16.30 -9.78
CA ALA A 12 8.18 -17.17 -9.72
C ALA A 12 7.83 -18.59 -10.24
N ASN A 13 6.67 -19.12 -9.85
CA ASN A 13 6.17 -20.39 -10.35
C ASN A 13 5.88 -20.35 -11.86
N ALA A 14 5.25 -19.29 -12.36
CA ALA A 14 4.93 -19.12 -13.78
C ALA A 14 6.19 -19.07 -14.66
N LEU A 15 7.28 -18.47 -14.15
CA LEU A 15 8.59 -18.43 -14.82
C LEU A 15 9.42 -19.71 -14.63
N GLY A 16 8.95 -20.66 -13.83
CA GLY A 16 9.60 -21.96 -13.65
C GLY A 16 10.79 -21.95 -12.68
N PHE A 17 10.84 -21.01 -11.73
CA PHE A 17 11.83 -21.06 -10.64
C PHE A 17 11.65 -22.35 -9.83
N LYS A 18 12.77 -23.02 -9.54
CA LYS A 18 12.76 -24.28 -8.76
C LYS A 18 12.43 -24.06 -7.28
N GLU A 19 12.78 -22.88 -6.77
CA GLU A 19 12.56 -22.46 -5.40
C GLU A 19 12.29 -20.96 -5.36
N ALA A 20 11.30 -20.55 -4.57
CA ALA A 20 10.99 -19.17 -4.28
C ALA A 20 10.59 -19.07 -2.80
N THR A 21 11.37 -18.32 -2.02
CA THR A 21 11.25 -18.31 -0.56
C THR A 21 10.83 -16.93 -0.07
N ILE A 22 9.80 -16.90 0.78
CA ILE A 22 9.40 -15.70 1.51
C ILE A 22 10.13 -15.73 2.86
N ALA A 23 10.90 -14.68 3.13
CA ALA A 23 11.44 -14.42 4.46
C ALA A 23 10.89 -13.07 4.96
N SER A 24 10.10 -13.11 6.03
CA SER A 24 9.51 -11.93 6.65
C SER A 24 9.48 -12.15 8.15
N PRO A 25 9.74 -11.11 8.96
CA PRO A 25 9.35 -11.16 10.37
C PRO A 25 7.83 -11.26 10.50
N ASP A 26 7.37 -11.78 11.64
CA ASP A 26 5.94 -11.89 11.97
C ASP A 26 5.28 -10.51 12.23
N GLU A 27 6.10 -9.54 12.64
CA GLU A 27 5.73 -8.15 12.96
C GLU A 27 6.69 -7.17 12.27
N ALA A 28 6.35 -5.88 12.25
CA ALA A 28 7.21 -4.84 11.68
C ALA A 28 8.50 -4.68 12.51
N ASP A 29 9.55 -5.41 12.13
CA ASP A 29 10.85 -5.44 12.80
C ASP A 29 11.98 -5.49 11.77
N TRP A 30 12.59 -4.33 11.51
CA TRP A 30 13.67 -4.19 10.54
C TRP A 30 14.96 -4.87 10.99
N THR A 31 15.18 -5.06 12.30
CA THR A 31 16.37 -5.79 12.79
C THR A 31 16.24 -7.26 12.43
N LYS A 32 15.07 -7.86 12.63
CA LYS A 32 14.78 -9.23 12.20
C LYS A 32 14.80 -9.35 10.67
N ALA A 33 14.25 -8.39 9.94
CA ALA A 33 14.28 -8.37 8.47
C ALA A 33 15.73 -8.40 7.94
N ILE A 34 16.61 -7.55 8.49
CA ILE A 34 18.04 -7.53 8.14
C ILE A 34 18.69 -8.88 8.45
N ALA A 35 18.43 -9.48 9.62
CA ALA A 35 19.01 -10.78 9.98
C ALA A 35 18.55 -11.91 9.04
N LEU A 36 17.28 -11.91 8.62
CA LEU A 36 16.76 -12.84 7.63
C LEU A 36 17.45 -12.66 6.27
N GLY A 37 17.64 -11.41 5.85
CA GLY A 37 18.35 -11.08 4.62
C GLY A 37 19.83 -11.48 4.64
N GLU A 38 20.54 -11.27 5.76
CA GLU A 38 21.92 -11.75 5.92
C GLU A 38 22.01 -13.28 5.83
N ASN A 39 21.02 -13.99 6.38
CA ASN A 39 20.95 -15.44 6.25
C ASN A 39 20.73 -15.86 4.78
N ILE A 40 19.81 -15.22 4.05
CA ILE A 40 19.61 -15.46 2.61
C ILE A 40 20.90 -15.20 1.82
N LEU A 41 21.60 -14.10 2.12
CA LEU A 41 22.87 -13.76 1.48
C LEU A 41 23.97 -14.80 1.75
N ALA A 42 23.94 -15.45 2.91
CA ALA A 42 24.86 -16.49 3.32
C ALA A 42 24.54 -17.85 2.69
N THR A 43 23.25 -18.21 2.59
CA THR A 43 22.80 -19.46 1.96
C THR A 43 22.79 -19.40 0.44
N GLY A 44 22.74 -18.20 -0.13
CA GLY A 44 22.71 -17.94 -1.56
C GLY A 44 21.30 -17.75 -2.11
N THR A 45 21.18 -16.86 -3.08
CA THR A 45 20.00 -16.66 -3.93
C THR A 45 20.46 -16.08 -5.27
N ASP A 46 19.73 -16.34 -6.34
CA ASP A 46 20.00 -15.77 -7.66
C ASP A 46 19.46 -14.34 -7.79
N GLY A 47 18.48 -13.96 -6.96
CA GLY A 47 17.86 -12.64 -7.00
C GLY A 47 17.07 -12.32 -5.74
N LEU A 48 16.73 -11.04 -5.57
CA LEU A 48 16.03 -10.53 -4.39
C LEU A 48 14.88 -9.60 -4.79
N VAL A 49 13.68 -9.89 -4.28
CA VAL A 49 12.56 -8.94 -4.28
C VAL A 49 12.34 -8.47 -2.84
N LEU A 50 12.46 -7.17 -2.62
CA LEU A 50 12.17 -6.53 -1.35
C LEU A 50 10.72 -6.03 -1.41
N GLY A 51 9.82 -6.59 -0.61
CA GLY A 51 8.40 -6.19 -0.68
C GLY A 51 8.11 -4.81 -0.09
N PHE A 52 9.01 -4.31 0.76
CA PHE A 52 9.08 -2.95 1.26
C PHE A 52 10.55 -2.65 1.54
N VAL A 53 10.90 -1.40 1.82
CA VAL A 53 12.28 -1.05 2.21
C VAL A 53 12.33 0.02 3.30
N ASP A 54 13.29 -0.13 4.21
CA ASP A 54 13.64 0.85 5.24
C ASP A 54 15.09 1.34 5.08
N PRO A 55 15.42 2.60 5.40
CA PRO A 55 16.79 3.11 5.30
C PRO A 55 17.85 2.30 6.05
N SER A 56 17.48 1.55 7.10
CA SER A 56 18.38 0.66 7.83
C SER A 56 18.87 -0.54 7.01
N GLU A 57 18.18 -0.91 5.94
CA GLU A 57 18.53 -2.06 5.09
C GLU A 57 19.57 -1.74 4.01
N LYS A 58 19.99 -0.47 3.88
CA LYS A 58 20.92 -0.02 2.83
C LYS A 58 22.21 -0.82 2.74
N ASP A 59 22.83 -1.11 3.89
CA ASP A 59 24.09 -1.86 3.93
C ASP A 59 23.89 -3.32 3.50
N LEU A 60 22.77 -3.95 3.91
CA LEU A 60 22.41 -5.30 3.50
C LEU A 60 22.21 -5.36 1.98
N ILE A 61 21.40 -4.45 1.44
CA ILE A 61 21.08 -4.41 0.00
C ILE A 61 22.35 -4.18 -0.82
N LYS A 62 23.26 -3.32 -0.34
CA LYS A 62 24.56 -3.12 -0.97
C LYS A 62 25.36 -4.42 -1.05
N LYS A 63 25.36 -5.26 0.00
CA LYS A 63 26.09 -6.54 -0.03
C LYS A 63 25.55 -7.51 -1.08
N PHE A 64 24.23 -7.53 -1.33
CA PHE A 64 23.66 -8.30 -2.44
C PHE A 64 24.19 -7.78 -3.78
N GLY A 65 24.15 -6.46 -3.99
CA GLY A 65 24.69 -5.82 -5.19
C GLY A 65 26.19 -6.08 -5.40
N ASP A 66 27.00 -6.02 -4.34
CA ASP A 66 28.45 -6.29 -4.39
C ASP A 66 28.75 -7.76 -4.79
N LYS A 67 27.82 -8.69 -4.54
CA LYS A 67 27.89 -10.08 -5.01
C LYS A 67 27.30 -10.29 -6.41
N GLY A 68 26.80 -9.24 -7.06
CA GLY A 68 26.14 -9.33 -8.36
C GLY A 68 24.74 -9.91 -8.31
N ILE A 69 24.10 -9.95 -7.13
CA ILE A 69 22.72 -10.44 -6.98
C ILE A 69 21.77 -9.26 -7.25
N PRO A 70 20.92 -9.32 -8.31
CA PRO A 70 19.97 -8.26 -8.61
C PRO A 70 18.89 -8.13 -7.53
N ALA A 71 18.64 -6.91 -7.09
CA ALA A 71 17.59 -6.58 -6.13
C ALA A 71 16.57 -5.59 -6.71
N VAL A 72 15.28 -5.90 -6.61
CA VAL A 72 14.18 -5.01 -7.01
C VAL A 72 13.30 -4.74 -5.79
N VAL A 73 12.87 -3.48 -5.63
CA VAL A 73 11.98 -3.06 -4.56
C VAL A 73 10.54 -2.97 -5.08
N GLY A 74 9.62 -3.66 -4.42
CA GLY A 74 8.18 -3.52 -4.61
C GLY A 74 7.60 -2.41 -3.75
N HIS A 75 6.42 -1.90 -4.13
CA HIS A 75 5.53 -1.06 -3.33
C HIS A 75 6.01 0.37 -2.99
N VAL A 76 7.32 0.63 -3.02
CA VAL A 76 7.92 1.92 -2.66
C VAL A 76 8.60 2.55 -3.88
N GLN A 77 8.21 3.77 -4.24
CA GLN A 77 8.93 4.56 -5.25
C GLN A 77 10.28 5.02 -4.68
N LEU A 78 11.35 4.82 -5.44
CA LEU A 78 12.71 5.16 -5.04
C LEU A 78 13.37 6.13 -6.02
N LYS A 79 14.40 6.82 -5.56
CA LYS A 79 15.33 7.53 -6.45
C LYS A 79 16.51 6.63 -6.84
N PRO A 80 17.09 6.80 -8.03
CA PRO A 80 18.34 6.13 -8.39
C PRO A 80 19.42 6.37 -7.32
N ASN A 81 20.16 5.31 -6.97
CA ASN A 81 21.22 5.30 -5.95
C ASN A 81 20.77 5.57 -4.50
N GLU A 82 19.47 5.67 -4.21
CA GLU A 82 18.98 5.81 -2.84
C GLU A 82 19.30 4.59 -1.98
N TYR A 83 19.23 3.41 -2.60
CA TYR A 83 19.62 2.10 -2.08
C TYR A 83 20.64 1.46 -3.04
N PRO A 84 21.95 1.52 -2.72
CA PRO A 84 22.98 0.89 -3.56
C PRO A 84 22.73 -0.61 -3.71
N GLY A 85 22.71 -1.12 -4.94
CA GLY A 85 22.41 -2.52 -5.24
C GLY A 85 20.98 -2.79 -5.73
N VAL A 86 20.06 -1.84 -5.55
CA VAL A 86 18.74 -1.89 -6.19
C VAL A 86 18.86 -1.52 -7.66
N ILE A 87 18.36 -2.38 -8.54
CA ILE A 87 18.44 -2.20 -10.00
C ILE A 87 17.18 -1.54 -10.58
N ALA A 88 16.04 -1.67 -9.91
CA ALA A 88 14.77 -1.05 -10.27
C ALA A 88 13.79 -1.10 -9.09
N TYR A 89 12.68 -0.39 -9.20
CA TYR A 89 11.49 -0.60 -8.36
C TYR A 89 10.26 -0.88 -9.23
N ALA A 90 9.24 -1.51 -8.63
CA ALA A 90 7.89 -1.65 -9.16
C ALA A 90 6.88 -1.21 -8.08
N ALA A 91 6.20 -0.08 -8.29
CA ALA A 91 5.37 0.54 -7.25
C ALA A 91 4.29 1.45 -7.85
N PHE A 92 3.24 1.77 -7.10
CA PHE A 92 2.33 2.85 -7.42
C PHE A 92 2.86 4.20 -6.93
N SER A 93 2.31 5.28 -7.49
CA SER A 93 2.59 6.63 -6.99
C SER A 93 1.70 6.99 -5.80
N ALA A 94 2.29 6.98 -4.60
CA ALA A 94 1.65 7.42 -3.35
C ALA A 94 1.06 8.83 -3.45
N SER A 95 1.78 9.75 -4.09
CA SER A 95 1.29 11.10 -4.32
C SER A 95 0.09 11.15 -5.27
N SER A 96 0.11 10.35 -6.33
CA SER A 96 -1.02 10.30 -7.29
C SER A 96 -2.26 9.68 -6.65
N TRP A 97 -2.11 8.63 -5.84
CA TRP A 97 -3.19 8.07 -5.03
C TRP A 97 -3.77 9.13 -4.09
N GLY A 98 -2.94 9.79 -3.27
CA GLY A 98 -3.42 10.79 -2.31
C GLY A 98 -4.16 11.95 -2.98
N ALA A 99 -3.65 12.44 -4.11
CA ALA A 99 -4.31 13.50 -4.88
C ALA A 99 -5.65 13.04 -5.48
N ALA A 100 -5.71 11.85 -6.07
CA ALA A 100 -6.96 11.32 -6.64
C ALA A 100 -8.01 11.05 -5.55
N ALA A 101 -7.58 10.60 -4.36
CA ALA A 101 -8.45 10.44 -3.20
C ALA A 101 -9.02 11.80 -2.75
N ALA A 102 -8.21 12.86 -2.73
CA ALA A 102 -8.69 14.20 -2.39
C ALA A 102 -9.73 14.72 -3.39
N ASP A 103 -9.52 14.48 -4.69
CA ASP A 103 -10.50 14.84 -5.72
C ASP A 103 -11.84 14.12 -5.51
N ALA A 104 -11.80 12.80 -5.27
CA ALA A 104 -13.02 12.02 -5.04
C ALA A 104 -13.75 12.44 -3.76
N VAL A 105 -13.02 12.58 -2.64
CA VAL A 105 -13.59 12.97 -1.35
C VAL A 105 -14.12 14.41 -1.38
N GLY A 106 -13.35 15.37 -1.90
CA GLY A 106 -13.75 16.77 -1.96
C GLY A 106 -15.00 16.99 -2.82
N ASN A 107 -15.12 16.28 -3.94
CA ASN A 107 -16.33 16.29 -4.77
C ASN A 107 -17.53 15.68 -4.03
N ALA A 108 -17.35 14.55 -3.33
CA ALA A 108 -18.42 13.92 -2.55
C ALA A 108 -18.90 14.81 -1.40
N MET A 109 -18.00 15.58 -0.78
CA MET A 109 -18.31 16.58 0.23
C MET A 109 -19.00 17.84 -0.32
N GLY A 110 -19.11 17.98 -1.64
CA GLY A 110 -19.61 19.21 -2.27
C GLY A 110 -18.69 20.41 -2.05
N GLY A 111 -17.39 20.17 -1.83
CA GLY A 111 -16.36 21.20 -1.70
C GLY A 111 -16.33 21.97 -0.38
N LYS A 112 -17.01 21.50 0.69
CA LYS A 112 -17.06 22.19 1.99
C LYS A 112 -17.04 21.23 3.18
N GLY A 113 -16.59 21.72 4.33
CA GLY A 113 -16.60 20.99 5.61
C GLY A 113 -15.21 20.68 6.13
N THR A 114 -15.06 19.60 6.89
CA THR A 114 -13.77 19.17 7.43
C THR A 114 -13.43 17.76 6.95
N ALA A 115 -12.17 17.54 6.55
CA ALA A 115 -11.64 16.25 6.15
C ALA A 115 -10.61 15.76 7.18
N ALA A 116 -10.73 14.49 7.57
CA ALA A 116 -9.78 13.84 8.48
C ALA A 116 -8.74 13.01 7.71
N VAL A 117 -7.59 12.80 8.34
CA VAL A 117 -6.50 11.96 7.81
C VAL A 117 -6.07 11.00 8.91
N SER A 118 -6.04 9.70 8.62
CA SER A 118 -5.52 8.69 9.54
C SER A 118 -4.47 7.80 8.89
N GLN A 119 -3.49 7.40 9.70
CA GLN A 119 -2.33 6.61 9.27
C GLN A 119 -2.09 5.46 10.26
N GLY A 120 -1.54 4.35 9.77
CA GLY A 120 -1.29 3.17 10.58
C GLY A 120 -0.15 3.40 11.56
N GLY A 121 0.96 3.95 11.08
CA GLY A 121 2.17 4.14 11.88
C GLY A 121 3.18 5.16 11.37
N PHE A 122 2.77 6.07 10.46
CA PHE A 122 3.63 7.15 9.93
C PHE A 122 4.90 6.64 9.23
N ASN A 123 4.69 5.84 8.17
CA ASN A 123 5.79 5.46 7.26
C ASN A 123 5.82 6.34 6.01
N ALA A 124 6.91 6.23 5.24
CA ALA A 124 7.15 7.08 4.07
C ALA A 124 6.02 7.04 3.01
N VAL A 125 5.40 5.87 2.79
CA VAL A 125 4.29 5.73 1.84
C VAL A 125 3.04 6.40 2.39
N GLU A 126 2.68 6.11 3.64
CA GLU A 126 1.53 6.73 4.31
C GLU A 126 1.66 8.26 4.37
N ASP A 127 2.83 8.76 4.76
CA ASP A 127 3.13 10.18 4.85
C ASP A 127 3.01 10.88 3.49
N ALA A 128 3.49 10.22 2.42
CA ALA A 128 3.39 10.76 1.06
C ALA A 128 1.93 10.86 0.59
N VAL A 129 1.08 9.90 0.96
CA VAL A 129 -0.35 9.92 0.63
C VAL A 129 -1.06 11.00 1.41
N ALA A 130 -0.84 11.05 2.73
CA ALA A 130 -1.42 12.05 3.62
C ALA A 130 -1.06 13.48 3.19
N ALA A 131 0.21 13.70 2.84
CA ALA A 131 0.70 14.99 2.33
C ALA A 131 0.07 15.34 0.98
N ALA A 132 0.00 14.40 0.03
CA ALA A 132 -0.59 14.64 -1.28
C ALA A 132 -2.09 14.89 -1.21
N PHE A 133 -2.82 14.14 -0.39
CA PHE A 133 -4.24 14.37 -0.11
C PHE A 133 -4.46 15.77 0.45
N THR A 134 -3.70 16.13 1.50
CA THR A 134 -3.82 17.45 2.16
C THR A 134 -3.51 18.58 1.18
N LYS A 135 -2.42 18.47 0.41
CA LYS A 135 -2.02 19.46 -0.59
C LYS A 135 -3.12 19.62 -1.64
N ARG A 136 -3.59 18.52 -2.23
CA ARG A 136 -4.60 18.56 -3.29
C ARG A 136 -5.93 19.11 -2.79
N MET A 137 -6.35 18.73 -1.59
CA MET A 137 -7.57 19.25 -0.97
C MET A 137 -7.50 20.76 -0.78
N ASN A 138 -6.38 21.28 -0.26
CA ASN A 138 -6.18 22.73 -0.08
C ASN A 138 -6.15 23.50 -1.41
N GLU A 139 -5.67 22.88 -2.49
CA GLU A 139 -5.58 23.50 -3.82
C GLU A 139 -6.92 23.50 -4.57
N ALA A 140 -7.67 22.39 -4.53
CA ALA A 140 -8.90 22.22 -5.30
C ALA A 140 -10.18 22.53 -4.53
N PHE A 141 -10.15 22.42 -3.20
CA PHE A 141 -11.31 22.59 -2.32
C PHE A 141 -10.93 23.47 -1.11
N PRO A 142 -10.63 24.77 -1.31
CA PRO A 142 -10.12 25.65 -0.27
C PRO A 142 -11.09 25.87 0.91
N ASP A 143 -12.38 25.56 0.74
CA ASP A 143 -13.41 25.63 1.78
C ASP A 143 -13.51 24.32 2.61
N ILE A 144 -12.66 23.33 2.32
CA ILE A 144 -12.49 22.13 3.14
C ILE A 144 -11.29 22.32 4.06
N LYS A 145 -11.52 22.24 5.37
CA LYS A 145 -10.43 22.20 6.37
C LYS A 145 -9.90 20.77 6.49
N VAL A 146 -8.63 20.55 6.23
CA VAL A 146 -7.98 19.25 6.47
C VAL A 146 -7.39 19.23 7.88
N LEU A 147 -7.75 18.23 8.69
CA LEU A 147 -7.14 18.00 10.00
C LEU A 147 -5.73 17.43 9.86
N LYS A 148 -4.91 17.63 10.90
CA LYS A 148 -3.61 16.95 10.96
C LYS A 148 -3.80 15.43 11.00
N PRO A 149 -2.90 14.66 10.39
CA PRO A 149 -2.96 13.21 10.47
C PRO A 149 -2.89 12.70 11.90
N ILE A 150 -3.64 11.62 12.18
CA ILE A 150 -3.60 10.89 13.45
C ILE A 150 -3.15 9.44 13.23
N GLU A 151 -2.55 8.85 14.26
CA GLU A 151 -2.23 7.42 14.26
C GLU A 151 -3.45 6.59 14.69
N GLU A 152 -4.02 5.83 13.76
CA GLU A 152 -5.09 4.87 14.09
C GLU A 152 -4.49 3.56 14.65
N GLY A 153 -3.34 3.12 14.14
CA GLY A 153 -2.71 1.85 14.53
C GLY A 153 -3.19 0.66 13.69
N PHE A 154 -2.86 -0.55 14.15
CA PHE A 154 -3.13 -1.79 13.40
C PHE A 154 -4.10 -2.76 14.09
N ASP A 155 -4.47 -2.49 15.35
CA ASP A 155 -5.51 -3.24 16.05
C ASP A 155 -6.89 -2.71 15.67
N LEU A 156 -7.72 -3.54 15.05
CA LEU A 156 -8.98 -3.11 14.46
C LEU A 156 -9.96 -2.50 15.49
N PRO A 157 -10.27 -3.15 16.63
CA PRO A 157 -11.15 -2.55 17.64
C PRO A 157 -10.62 -1.22 18.21
N ALA A 158 -9.33 -1.15 18.55
CA ALA A 158 -8.74 0.08 19.06
C ALA A 158 -8.73 1.20 18.00
N SER A 159 -8.48 0.86 16.74
CA SER A 159 -8.50 1.81 15.62
C SER A 159 -9.90 2.38 15.40
N ILE A 160 -10.95 1.55 15.43
CA ILE A 160 -12.34 2.00 15.35
C ILE A 160 -12.64 2.97 16.50
N ALA A 161 -12.30 2.62 17.73
CA ALA A 161 -12.54 3.48 18.90
C ALA A 161 -11.86 4.85 18.78
N LYS A 162 -10.65 4.91 18.21
CA LYS A 162 -9.96 6.18 17.93
C LYS A 162 -10.68 7.02 16.88
N ILE A 163 -11.14 6.42 15.78
CA ILE A 163 -11.89 7.15 14.74
C ILE A 163 -13.25 7.61 15.27
N VAL A 164 -13.93 6.80 16.09
CA VAL A 164 -15.17 7.21 16.78
C VAL A 164 -14.93 8.44 17.66
N ALA A 165 -13.86 8.43 18.48
CA ALA A 165 -13.51 9.57 19.31
C ALA A 165 -13.17 10.82 18.48
N LEU A 166 -12.47 10.66 17.35
CA LEU A 166 -12.21 11.75 16.41
C LEU A 166 -13.51 12.33 15.86
N LEU A 167 -14.46 11.49 15.45
CA LEU A 167 -15.75 11.93 14.92
C LEU A 167 -16.64 12.58 15.99
N GLN A 168 -16.55 12.17 17.25
CA GLN A 168 -17.25 12.83 18.35
C GLN A 168 -16.67 14.22 18.66
N ALA A 169 -15.34 14.35 18.63
CA ALA A 169 -14.66 15.63 18.86
C ALA A 169 -14.79 16.61 17.69
N ASN A 170 -15.05 16.11 16.48
CA ASN A 170 -15.13 16.90 15.25
C ASN A 170 -16.43 16.58 14.49
N PRO A 171 -17.58 17.14 14.93
CA PRO A 171 -18.89 16.85 14.34
C PRO A 171 -19.08 17.39 12.91
N ASP A 172 -18.13 18.20 12.43
CA ASP A 172 -18.06 18.77 11.08
C ASP A 172 -17.23 17.92 10.09
N VAL A 173 -16.57 16.85 10.54
CA VAL A 173 -15.84 15.92 9.67
C VAL A 173 -16.82 15.13 8.81
N THR A 174 -16.80 15.32 7.49
CA THR A 174 -17.65 14.59 6.54
C THR A 174 -16.89 13.90 5.43
N GLY A 175 -15.56 14.07 5.37
CA GLY A 175 -14.68 13.30 4.49
C GLY A 175 -13.45 12.81 5.22
N ALA A 176 -12.81 11.78 4.66
CA ALA A 176 -11.59 11.24 5.23
C ALA A 176 -10.72 10.51 4.21
N VAL A 177 -9.43 10.43 4.51
CA VAL A 177 -8.53 9.42 3.94
C VAL A 177 -7.90 8.62 5.08
N SER A 178 -7.88 7.29 4.94
CA SER A 178 -7.00 6.43 5.73
C SER A 178 -5.96 5.82 4.81
N THR A 179 -4.71 5.74 5.28
CA THR A 179 -3.60 5.16 4.50
C THR A 179 -3.31 3.71 4.87
N THR A 180 -3.97 3.18 5.90
CA THR A 180 -3.73 1.82 6.40
C THR A 180 -4.56 0.80 5.62
N GLY A 181 -4.03 -0.40 5.38
CA GLY A 181 -4.77 -1.47 4.68
C GLY A 181 -6.15 -1.81 5.30
N ALA A 182 -6.27 -1.73 6.62
CA ALA A 182 -7.54 -1.92 7.34
C ALA A 182 -8.36 -0.62 7.51
N GLY A 183 -7.83 0.52 7.07
CA GLY A 183 -8.47 1.83 7.15
C GLY A 183 -9.92 1.84 6.67
N PRO A 184 -10.24 1.26 5.49
CA PRO A 184 -11.63 1.18 5.00
C PRO A 184 -12.61 0.57 6.00
N VAL A 185 -12.25 -0.57 6.61
CA VAL A 185 -13.12 -1.25 7.59
C VAL A 185 -13.13 -0.55 8.95
N VAL A 186 -12.03 0.12 9.33
CA VAL A 186 -11.96 0.97 10.52
C VAL A 186 -12.95 2.14 10.39
N TRP A 187 -12.91 2.87 9.28
CA TRP A 187 -13.83 3.99 9.03
C TRP A 187 -15.27 3.53 8.85
N ALA A 188 -15.51 2.39 8.20
CA ALA A 188 -16.84 1.79 8.10
C ALA A 188 -17.42 1.45 9.48
N GLY A 189 -16.63 0.85 10.37
CA GLY A 189 -17.04 0.54 11.73
C GLY A 189 -17.36 1.80 12.55
N ALA A 190 -16.54 2.85 12.42
CA ALA A 190 -16.80 4.12 13.10
C ALA A 190 -18.06 4.82 12.57
N VAL A 191 -18.35 4.72 11.26
CA VAL A 191 -19.59 5.20 10.64
C VAL A 191 -20.80 4.45 11.21
N ASP A 192 -20.73 3.12 11.32
CA ASP A 192 -21.80 2.30 11.90
C ASP A 192 -22.07 2.68 13.38
N GLU A 193 -21.02 2.81 14.19
CA GLU A 193 -21.15 3.12 15.62
C GLU A 193 -21.67 4.54 15.89
N THR A 194 -21.24 5.50 15.09
CA THR A 194 -21.63 6.92 15.27
C THR A 194 -22.94 7.26 14.58
N GLY A 195 -23.41 6.42 13.65
CA GLY A 195 -24.54 6.73 12.77
C GLY A 195 -24.30 7.92 11.83
N ARG A 196 -23.03 8.35 11.67
CA ARG A 196 -22.66 9.49 10.83
C ARG A 196 -22.35 9.04 9.41
N THR A 197 -22.55 9.91 8.43
CA THR A 197 -22.06 9.70 7.07
C THR A 197 -20.71 10.38 6.89
N VAL A 198 -19.70 9.62 6.46
CA VAL A 198 -18.36 10.13 6.13
C VAL A 198 -17.92 9.57 4.78
N HIS A 199 -17.52 10.45 3.88
CA HIS A 199 -16.93 10.10 2.59
C HIS A 199 -15.47 9.72 2.77
N ALA A 200 -15.23 8.49 3.23
CA ALA A 200 -13.89 7.96 3.47
C ALA A 200 -13.35 7.17 2.26
N ILE A 201 -12.06 7.34 1.95
CA ILE A 201 -11.31 6.47 1.05
C ILE A 201 -10.13 5.86 1.80
N GLY A 202 -9.88 4.57 1.61
CA GLY A 202 -8.64 3.92 2.05
C GLY A 202 -8.09 2.95 1.00
N PRO A 203 -6.95 2.32 1.24
CA PRO A 203 -6.30 1.43 0.28
C PRO A 203 -6.90 0.01 0.29
N ASP A 204 -6.32 -0.83 -0.55
CA ASP A 204 -6.45 -2.29 -0.61
C ASP A 204 -7.82 -2.84 -0.99
N MET A 205 -7.80 -3.72 -1.99
CA MET A 205 -8.96 -4.43 -2.52
C MET A 205 -9.22 -5.75 -1.81
N THR A 206 -9.15 -5.76 -0.47
CA THR A 206 -9.55 -6.94 0.31
C THR A 206 -11.08 -7.10 0.28
N ARG A 207 -11.60 -8.33 0.43
CA ARG A 207 -13.06 -8.56 0.47
C ARG A 207 -13.78 -7.67 1.50
N PRO A 208 -13.30 -7.54 2.76
CA PRO A 208 -13.93 -6.64 3.73
C PRO A 208 -13.95 -5.17 3.28
N ASN A 209 -12.89 -4.69 2.64
CA ASN A 209 -12.83 -3.32 2.12
C ASN A 209 -13.80 -3.12 0.96
N LEU A 210 -13.86 -4.07 0.02
CA LEU A 210 -14.81 -4.06 -1.10
C LEU A 210 -16.26 -4.03 -0.60
N ASP A 211 -16.56 -4.87 0.40
CA ASP A 211 -17.88 -4.94 1.02
C ASP A 211 -18.27 -3.63 1.70
N ALA A 212 -17.33 -2.95 2.37
CA ALA A 212 -17.58 -1.64 2.97
C ALA A 212 -18.02 -0.58 1.94
N VAL A 213 -17.43 -0.58 0.74
CA VAL A 213 -17.86 0.30 -0.37
C VAL A 213 -19.21 -0.14 -0.94
N ARG A 214 -19.39 -1.45 -1.18
CA ARG A 214 -20.64 -2.01 -1.71
C ARG A 214 -21.82 -1.61 -0.83
N ASP A 215 -21.64 -1.70 0.48
CA ASP A 215 -22.67 -1.43 1.49
C ASP A 215 -22.84 0.08 1.75
N GLY A 216 -22.02 0.93 1.12
CA GLY A 216 -22.14 2.39 1.20
C GLY A 216 -21.64 2.99 2.51
N LYS A 217 -20.84 2.24 3.28
CA LYS A 217 -20.29 2.71 4.56
C LYS A 217 -19.12 3.67 4.38
N ILE A 218 -18.42 3.55 3.26
CA ILE A 218 -17.33 4.44 2.84
C ILE A 218 -17.50 4.80 1.35
N LEU A 219 -16.78 5.83 0.89
CA LEU A 219 -16.92 6.34 -0.48
C LEU A 219 -16.31 5.39 -1.53
N GLY A 220 -15.11 4.88 -1.26
CA GLY A 220 -14.36 4.11 -2.25
C GLY A 220 -13.02 3.63 -1.72
N LEU A 221 -12.23 3.04 -2.63
CA LEU A 221 -10.91 2.47 -2.34
C LEU A 221 -9.87 2.93 -3.35
N ALA A 222 -8.63 3.04 -2.92
CA ALA A 222 -7.49 3.08 -3.82
C ALA A 222 -7.03 1.66 -4.15
N ALA A 223 -7.11 1.29 -5.42
CA ALA A 223 -6.75 -0.04 -5.91
C ALA A 223 -5.23 -0.18 -6.05
N GLN A 224 -4.52 -0.31 -4.93
CA GLN A 224 -3.09 -0.54 -4.98
C GLN A 224 -2.76 -1.84 -5.72
N PRO A 225 -1.86 -1.83 -6.71
CA PRO A 225 -1.52 -2.98 -7.54
C PRO A 225 -0.49 -3.88 -6.84
N GLY A 226 -0.66 -4.17 -5.55
CA GLY A 226 0.35 -4.86 -4.75
C GLY A 226 0.65 -6.29 -5.22
N TYR A 227 -0.30 -6.95 -5.89
CA TYR A 227 -0.07 -8.25 -6.52
C TYR A 227 0.79 -8.09 -7.78
N GLU A 228 0.39 -7.19 -8.68
CA GLU A 228 1.04 -6.91 -9.97
C GLU A 228 2.44 -6.31 -9.81
N GLU A 229 2.65 -5.44 -8.82
CA GLU A 229 3.95 -4.89 -8.45
C GLU A 229 4.96 -5.98 -8.14
N HIS A 230 4.53 -7.01 -7.42
CA HIS A 230 5.41 -8.10 -7.02
C HIS A 230 5.61 -9.13 -8.13
N GLN A 231 4.65 -9.28 -9.05
CA GLN A 231 4.89 -10.02 -10.29
C GLN A 231 5.93 -9.29 -11.15
N MET A 232 5.75 -7.99 -11.37
CA MET A 232 6.68 -7.17 -12.14
C MET A 232 8.08 -7.16 -11.52
N ALA A 233 8.17 -7.09 -10.18
CA ALA A 233 9.45 -7.17 -9.49
C ALA A 233 10.17 -8.50 -9.75
N VAL A 234 9.44 -9.63 -9.77
CA VAL A 234 9.99 -10.94 -10.14
C VAL A 234 10.43 -10.97 -11.60
N ASP A 235 9.65 -10.41 -12.53
CA ASP A 235 10.04 -10.33 -13.95
C ASP A 235 11.35 -9.57 -14.14
N LEU A 236 11.50 -8.43 -13.48
CA LEU A 236 12.69 -7.59 -13.53
C LEU A 236 13.92 -8.31 -12.95
N VAL A 237 13.76 -9.00 -11.82
CA VAL A 237 14.83 -9.82 -11.22
C VAL A 237 15.20 -10.98 -12.14
N ALA A 238 14.23 -11.70 -12.70
CA ALA A 238 14.45 -12.84 -13.58
C ALA A 238 15.20 -12.44 -14.87
N GLN A 239 14.83 -11.31 -15.47
CA GLN A 239 15.55 -10.75 -16.62
C GLN A 239 17.00 -10.45 -16.27
N ALA A 240 17.24 -9.83 -15.11
CA ALA A 240 18.58 -9.49 -14.63
C ALA A 240 19.43 -10.74 -14.34
N ILE A 241 18.84 -11.81 -13.79
CA ILE A 241 19.50 -13.11 -13.63
C ILE A 241 19.98 -13.66 -14.97
N CYS A 242 19.20 -13.46 -16.04
CA CYS A 242 19.57 -13.84 -17.40
C CYS A 242 20.53 -12.86 -18.10
N GLY A 243 21.07 -11.86 -17.39
CA GLY A 243 22.01 -10.87 -17.92
C GLY A 243 21.36 -9.69 -18.64
N ASN A 244 20.04 -9.54 -18.56
CA ASN A 244 19.30 -8.42 -19.16
C ASN A 244 18.96 -7.39 -18.07
N ALA A 245 19.62 -6.23 -18.10
CA ALA A 245 19.29 -5.15 -17.17
C ALA A 245 17.88 -4.60 -17.42
N PRO A 246 17.17 -4.12 -16.38
CA PRO A 246 15.92 -3.39 -16.55
C PRO A 246 16.06 -2.24 -17.54
N GLU A 247 15.07 -2.06 -18.41
CA GLU A 247 15.04 -0.94 -19.37
C GLU A 247 15.02 0.43 -18.67
N GLN A 248 14.42 0.47 -17.48
CA GLN A 248 14.27 1.66 -16.65
C GLN A 248 14.30 1.31 -15.17
N PHE A 249 14.74 2.26 -14.36
CA PHE A 249 14.77 2.13 -12.90
C PHE A 249 13.37 2.21 -12.28
N ALA A 250 12.51 3.08 -12.82
CA ALA A 250 11.18 3.37 -12.30
C ALA A 250 10.12 2.60 -13.10
N ASN A 251 9.36 1.72 -12.44
CA ASN A 251 8.24 1.01 -13.06
C ASN A 251 6.97 1.30 -12.27
N ASP A 252 6.27 2.35 -12.66
CA ASP A 252 5.09 2.83 -11.95
C ASP A 252 3.82 2.10 -12.41
N LEU A 253 3.04 1.57 -11.47
CA LEU A 253 1.74 0.96 -11.73
C LEU A 253 0.60 1.86 -11.25
N PRO A 254 -0.58 1.81 -11.89
CA PRO A 254 -1.70 2.66 -11.50
C PRO A 254 -2.34 2.18 -10.19
N ALA A 255 -2.70 3.13 -9.31
CA ALA A 255 -3.55 2.90 -8.14
C ALA A 255 -4.85 3.73 -8.24
N PRO A 256 -5.80 3.32 -9.11
CA PRO A 256 -7.00 4.11 -9.36
C PRO A 256 -7.92 4.16 -8.13
N ILE A 257 -8.66 5.27 -7.99
CA ILE A 257 -9.78 5.33 -7.05
C ILE A 257 -10.98 4.61 -7.66
N ILE A 258 -11.49 3.63 -6.94
CA ILE A 258 -12.62 2.79 -7.32
C ILE A 258 -13.78 3.09 -6.40
N LEU A 259 -14.90 3.45 -7.02
CA LEU A 259 -16.18 3.67 -6.35
C LEU A 259 -17.07 2.44 -6.53
N LYS A 260 -18.28 2.50 -5.98
CA LYS A 260 -19.22 1.37 -5.90
C LYS A 260 -19.51 0.66 -7.23
N ASP A 261 -19.53 1.38 -8.34
CA ASP A 261 -19.78 0.85 -9.68
C ASP A 261 -18.56 0.12 -10.31
N GLY A 262 -17.36 0.36 -9.80
CA GLY A 262 -16.11 -0.22 -10.30
C GLY A 262 -15.64 -1.47 -9.55
N LEU A 263 -16.40 -2.02 -8.60
CA LEU A 263 -15.94 -3.10 -7.71
C LEU A 263 -15.84 -4.48 -8.37
N THR A 264 -16.65 -4.75 -9.41
CA THR A 264 -16.81 -6.10 -9.98
C THR A 264 -15.50 -6.79 -10.41
N PRO A 265 -14.56 -6.13 -11.10
CA PRO A 265 -13.29 -6.76 -11.47
C PRO A 265 -12.48 -7.23 -10.26
N TYR A 266 -12.51 -6.49 -9.15
CA TYR A 266 -11.72 -6.77 -7.96
C TYR A 266 -12.29 -7.92 -7.13
N TYR A 267 -13.61 -8.07 -7.06
CA TYR A 267 -14.22 -9.27 -6.45
C TYR A 267 -13.74 -10.55 -7.14
N LYS A 268 -13.63 -10.56 -8.48
CA LYS A 268 -13.13 -11.74 -9.22
C LYS A 268 -11.70 -12.11 -8.83
N VAL A 269 -10.84 -11.11 -8.63
CA VAL A 269 -9.45 -11.33 -8.19
C VAL A 269 -9.43 -11.94 -6.79
N VAL A 270 -10.21 -11.37 -5.86
CA VAL A 270 -10.26 -11.88 -4.48
C VAL A 270 -10.87 -13.28 -4.41
N ASP A 271 -11.93 -13.56 -5.17
CA ASP A 271 -12.53 -14.89 -5.29
C ASP A 271 -11.50 -15.92 -5.78
N ALA A 272 -10.69 -15.57 -6.79
CA ALA A 272 -9.63 -16.44 -7.29
C ALA A 272 -8.49 -16.65 -6.29
N VAL A 273 -8.15 -15.64 -5.48
CA VAL A 273 -7.18 -15.76 -4.39
C VAL A 273 -7.71 -16.67 -3.29
N ASP A 274 -8.96 -16.52 -2.88
CA ASP A 274 -9.57 -17.31 -1.81
C ASP A 274 -9.71 -18.78 -2.20
N ALA A 275 -10.07 -19.09 -3.45
CA ALA A 275 -10.19 -20.46 -3.96
C ALA A 275 -8.87 -21.25 -3.98
N ARG A 276 -7.71 -20.61 -3.76
CA ARG A 276 -6.38 -21.25 -3.71
C ARG A 276 -5.95 -21.65 -2.29
N LYS A 277 -6.73 -21.31 -1.27
CA LYS A 277 -6.46 -21.67 0.14
C LYS A 277 -7.00 -23.06 0.51
N ASP A 278 -7.79 -23.67 -0.37
CA ASP A 278 -8.34 -25.03 -0.28
C ASP A 278 -7.48 -26.02 -1.08
#